data_AF-A0A350CPV7-F1
#
_entry.id   AF-A0A350CPV7-F1
#
_cell.length_a   1.000
_cell.length_b   1.000
_cell.length_c   1.000
_cell.angle_alpha   90.00
_cell.angle_beta   90.00
_cell.angle_gamma   90.00
#
_symmetry.space_group_name_H-M   'P 1'
#
loop_
_entity.id
_entity.type
_entity.pdbx_description
1 polymer ?
#
loop_
_entity_poly.entity_id
_entity_poly.type
_entity_poly.pdbx_seq_one_letter_code
_entity_poly.pdbx_strand_id
1 'polypeptide(L)'
;MHISTSSAIENDAHERFLHMARSVQSILDSRIKSYADLLRGTSSLFLAGDEVTSEDFRRYVAGLDLENHFPGVETINFARTFSDAERPPVEEQLRRELGAQGVDFRIRPAGRRPEYTVLTYIEPSSARA
;
A
#
# COMPACT_ATOMS: atom_id res chain seq x y z
N MET A 1 1.11 -4.33 57.66
CA MET A 1 0.79 -5.40 56.68
C MET A 1 0.04 -4.88 55.44
N HIS A 2 -0.75 -3.80 55.50
CA HIS A 2 -1.49 -3.26 54.35
C HIS A 2 -0.65 -2.60 53.24
N ILE A 3 0.50 -1.98 53.57
CA ILE A 3 1.35 -1.28 52.58
C ILE A 3 2.06 -2.27 51.63
N SER A 4 2.56 -3.39 52.16
CA SER A 4 3.23 -4.42 51.34
C SER A 4 2.28 -5.07 50.33
N THR A 5 0.99 -5.19 50.67
CA THR A 5 -0.03 -5.71 49.76
C THR A 5 -0.37 -4.72 48.64
N SER A 6 -0.46 -3.41 48.93
CA SER A 6 -0.69 -2.38 47.91
C SER A 6 0.46 -2.31 46.91
N SER A 7 1.72 -2.27 47.38
CA SER A 7 2.88 -2.23 46.49
C SER A 7 3.05 -3.51 45.67
N ALA A 8 2.68 -4.68 46.21
CA ALA A 8 2.68 -5.92 45.43
C ALA A 8 1.63 -5.90 44.31
N ILE A 9 0.44 -5.37 44.56
CA ILE A 9 -0.62 -5.22 43.54
C ILE A 9 -0.22 -4.21 42.47
N GLU A 10 0.34 -3.06 42.86
CA GLU A 10 0.84 -2.04 41.93
C GLU A 10 1.97 -2.59 41.04
N ASN A 11 2.90 -3.35 41.61
CA ASN A 11 3.98 -3.97 40.85
C ASN A 11 3.46 -5.04 39.87
N ASP A 12 2.55 -5.94 40.29
CA ASP A 12 1.94 -6.92 39.39
C ASP A 12 1.17 -6.24 38.24
N ALA A 13 0.39 -5.19 38.54
CA ALA A 13 -0.31 -4.42 37.53
C ALA A 13 0.66 -3.73 36.54
N HIS A 14 1.76 -3.16 37.05
CA HIS A 14 2.77 -2.52 36.23
C HIS A 14 3.51 -3.53 35.33
N GLU A 15 3.89 -4.70 35.85
CA GLU A 15 4.52 -5.75 35.06
C GLU A 15 3.60 -6.25 33.95
N ARG A 16 2.32 -6.51 34.26
CA ARG A 16 1.31 -6.89 33.26
C ARG A 16 1.17 -5.83 32.17
N PHE A 17 1.10 -4.55 32.55
CA PHE A 17 1.04 -3.45 31.60
C PHE A 17 2.26 -3.45 30.68
N LEU A 18 3.48 -3.53 31.23
CA LEU A 18 4.69 -3.56 30.43
C LEU A 18 4.76 -4.78 29.51
N HIS A 19 4.29 -5.94 29.96
CA HIS A 19 4.20 -7.14 29.12
C HIS A 19 3.23 -6.93 27.95
N MET A 20 2.05 -6.37 28.20
CA MET A 20 1.10 -6.05 27.12
C MET A 20 1.68 -5.03 26.14
N ALA A 21 2.31 -3.97 26.65
CA ALA A 21 2.92 -2.94 25.82
C ALA A 21 4.01 -3.51 24.90
N ARG A 22 4.91 -4.34 25.43
CA ARG A 22 5.95 -5.03 24.65
C ARG A 22 5.35 -5.99 23.61
N SER A 23 4.31 -6.74 23.97
CA SER A 23 3.62 -7.62 23.02
C SER A 23 2.99 -6.84 21.87
N VAL A 24 2.31 -5.73 22.16
CA VAL A 24 1.74 -4.83 21.14
C VAL A 24 2.83 -4.23 20.26
N GLN A 25 3.93 -3.76 20.86
CA GLN A 25 5.08 -3.24 20.11
C GLN A 25 5.62 -4.28 19.12
N SER A 26 5.84 -5.52 19.57
CA SER A 26 6.32 -6.60 18.70
C SER A 26 5.35 -6.93 17.56
N ILE A 27 4.03 -6.85 17.80
CA ILE A 27 3.02 -7.04 16.76
C ILE A 27 3.10 -5.92 15.71
N LEU A 28 3.26 -4.66 16.15
CA LEU A 28 3.38 -3.52 15.25
C LEU A 28 4.65 -3.61 14.41
N ASP A 29 5.80 -3.92 15.01
CA ASP A 29 7.07 -4.07 14.31
C ASP A 29 6.99 -5.16 13.23
N SER A 30 6.36 -6.30 13.56
CA SER A 30 6.13 -7.39 12.61
C SER A 30 5.26 -6.93 11.43
N ARG A 31 4.14 -6.24 11.69
CA ARG A 31 3.24 -5.74 10.65
C ARG A 31 3.90 -4.72 9.73
N ILE A 32 4.63 -3.74 10.30
CA ILE A 32 5.35 -2.73 9.52
C ILE A 32 6.35 -3.41 8.58
N LYS A 33 7.08 -4.40 9.08
CA LYS A 33 8.00 -5.17 8.25
C LYS A 33 7.27 -5.92 7.13
N SER A 34 6.16 -6.60 7.43
CA SER A 34 5.36 -7.28 6.42
C SER A 34 4.84 -6.33 5.33
N TYR A 35 4.40 -5.12 5.68
CA TYR A 35 3.98 -4.13 4.68
C TYR A 35 5.15 -3.59 3.85
N ALA A 36 6.33 -3.42 4.45
CA ALA A 36 7.53 -3.04 3.71
C ALA A 36 7.94 -4.13 2.70
N ASP A 37 7.86 -5.40 3.11
CA ASP A 37 8.17 -6.54 2.24
C ASP A 37 7.12 -6.68 1.12
N LEU A 38 5.84 -6.41 1.40
CA LEU A 38 4.77 -6.31 0.40
C LEU A 38 5.06 -5.25 -0.68
N LEU A 39 5.43 -4.03 -0.26
CA LEU A 39 5.77 -2.95 -1.19
C LEU A 39 7.04 -3.28 -1.99
N ARG A 40 8.03 -3.92 -1.37
CA ARG A 40 9.23 -4.39 -2.06
C ARG A 40 8.89 -5.45 -3.11
N GLY A 41 8.07 -6.44 -2.76
CA GLY A 41 7.58 -7.45 -3.71
C GLY A 41 6.82 -6.82 -4.87
N THR A 42 5.96 -5.85 -4.59
CA THR A 42 5.21 -5.11 -5.60
C THR A 42 6.14 -4.32 -6.51
N SER A 43 7.14 -3.63 -5.96
CA SER A 43 8.13 -2.90 -6.76
C SER A 43 8.92 -3.83 -7.69
N SER A 44 9.25 -5.05 -7.24
CA SER A 44 9.97 -6.03 -8.05
C SER A 44 9.18 -6.48 -9.29
N LEU A 45 7.84 -6.49 -9.23
CA LEU A 45 6.99 -6.79 -10.39
C LEU A 45 7.29 -5.83 -11.56
N PHE A 46 7.44 -4.54 -11.27
CA PHE A 46 7.69 -3.50 -12.28
C PHE A 46 9.16 -3.41 -12.71
N LEU A 47 10.08 -4.02 -11.96
CA LEU A 47 11.51 -4.06 -12.30
C LEU A 47 11.90 -5.28 -13.15
N ALA A 48 11.02 -6.28 -13.29
CA ALA A 48 11.32 -7.55 -13.93
C ALA A 48 11.50 -7.50 -15.45
N GLY A 49 11.31 -6.34 -16.09
CA GLY A 49 11.75 -6.06 -17.47
C GLY A 49 10.66 -6.05 -18.53
N ASP A 50 9.50 -6.67 -18.26
CA ASP A 50 8.33 -6.58 -19.13
C ASP A 50 7.41 -5.42 -18.72
N GLU A 51 6.67 -4.87 -19.68
CA GLU A 51 5.67 -3.84 -19.41
C GLU A 51 4.50 -4.43 -18.62
N VAL A 52 4.37 -4.04 -17.35
CA VAL A 52 3.29 -4.49 -16.47
C VAL A 52 2.01 -3.73 -16.82
N THR A 53 0.98 -4.47 -17.25
CA THR A 53 -0.34 -3.90 -17.51
C THR A 53 -1.17 -3.77 -16.22
N SER A 54 -2.22 -2.95 -16.26
CA SER A 54 -3.24 -2.88 -15.21
C SER A 54 -3.89 -4.22 -14.91
N GLU A 55 -4.07 -5.10 -15.92
CA GLU A 55 -4.61 -6.44 -15.69
C GLU A 55 -3.59 -7.33 -14.95
N ASP A 56 -2.31 -7.29 -15.34
CA ASP A 56 -1.25 -8.00 -14.62
C ASP A 56 -1.15 -7.55 -13.17
N PHE A 57 -1.23 -6.23 -12.94
CA PHE A 57 -1.22 -5.66 -11.61
C PHE A 57 -2.44 -6.09 -10.78
N ARG A 58 -3.65 -6.07 -11.37
CA ARG A 58 -4.87 -6.57 -10.73
C ARG A 58 -4.75 -8.04 -10.35
N ARG A 59 -4.25 -8.88 -11.28
CA ARG A 59 -4.03 -10.31 -11.02
C ARG A 59 -3.00 -10.54 -9.91
N TYR A 60 -1.92 -9.77 -9.92
CA TYR A 60 -0.90 -9.80 -8.87
C TYR A 60 -1.50 -9.45 -7.50
N VAL A 61 -2.22 -8.33 -7.39
CA VAL A 61 -2.82 -7.87 -6.13
C VAL A 61 -3.90 -8.83 -5.64
N ALA A 62 -4.72 -9.39 -6.54
CA ALA A 62 -5.68 -10.43 -6.19
C ALA A 62 -5.01 -11.68 -5.60
N GLY A 63 -3.86 -12.09 -6.15
CA GLY A 63 -3.07 -13.22 -5.66
C GLY A 63 -2.40 -13.00 -4.29
N LEU A 64 -2.23 -11.75 -3.86
CA LEU A 64 -1.67 -11.43 -2.54
C LEU A 64 -2.68 -11.69 -1.40
N ASP A 65 -3.98 -11.73 -1.71
CA ASP A 65 -5.05 -11.95 -0.73
C ASP A 65 -4.89 -11.05 0.51
N LEU A 66 -4.95 -9.74 0.26
CA LEU A 66 -4.62 -8.69 1.22
C LEU A 66 -5.43 -8.78 2.50
N GLU A 67 -6.71 -9.16 2.40
CA GLU A 67 -7.61 -9.27 3.55
C GLU A 67 -7.09 -10.28 4.58
N ASN A 68 -6.55 -11.42 4.12
CA ASN A 68 -6.07 -12.48 4.99
C ASN A 68 -4.59 -12.32 5.38
N HIS A 69 -3.73 -11.88 4.45
CA HIS A 69 -2.28 -11.86 4.68
C HIS A 69 -1.74 -10.50 5.14
N PHE A 70 -2.44 -9.41 4.84
CA PHE A 70 -1.99 -8.04 5.12
C PHE A 70 -3.11 -7.19 5.74
N PRO A 71 -3.69 -7.63 6.88
CA PRO A 71 -4.83 -6.94 7.49
C PRO A 71 -4.46 -5.49 7.81
N GLY A 72 -5.27 -4.54 7.35
CA GLY A 72 -5.02 -3.11 7.47
C GLY A 72 -4.47 -2.44 6.20
N VAL A 73 -4.09 -3.22 5.17
CA VAL A 73 -3.84 -2.71 3.82
C VAL A 73 -5.15 -2.70 3.05
N GLU A 74 -5.63 -1.52 2.70
CA GLU A 74 -6.86 -1.37 1.91
C GLU A 74 -6.60 -1.46 0.40
N THR A 75 -5.54 -0.79 -0.07
CA THR A 75 -5.15 -0.77 -1.49
C THR A 75 -3.63 -0.71 -1.63
N ILE A 76 -3.15 -1.17 -2.78
CA ILE A 76 -1.80 -1.02 -3.28
C ILE A 76 -1.89 -0.22 -4.58
N ASN A 77 -1.06 0.81 -4.68
CA ASN A 77 -1.09 1.75 -5.79
C ASN A 77 0.25 1.81 -6.50
N PHE A 78 0.21 1.94 -7.82
CA PHE A 78 1.39 2.20 -8.63
C PHE A 78 1.30 3.60 -9.24
N ALA A 79 2.34 4.40 -9.04
CA ALA A 79 2.48 5.72 -9.64
C ALA A 79 3.59 5.71 -10.69
N ARG A 80 3.26 6.09 -11.92
CA ARG A 80 4.23 6.26 -13.01
C ARG A 80 4.80 7.67 -12.96
N THR A 81 6.12 7.77 -13.01
CA THR A 81 6.83 9.06 -13.10
C THR A 81 7.36 9.25 -14.52
N PHE A 82 7.13 10.43 -15.09
CA PHE A 82 7.53 10.78 -16.46
C PHE A 82 7.63 12.31 -16.63
N SER A 83 8.41 12.74 -17.61
CA SER A 83 8.62 14.15 -17.97
C SER A 83 7.49 14.71 -18.85
N ASP A 84 7.43 16.05 -19.01
CA ASP A 84 6.49 16.68 -19.95
C ASP A 84 6.68 16.23 -21.40
N ALA A 85 7.89 15.85 -21.80
CA ALA A 85 8.18 15.35 -23.13
C ALA A 85 7.56 13.96 -23.35
N GLU A 86 7.51 13.12 -22.32
CA GLU A 86 6.94 11.77 -22.35
C GLU A 86 5.43 11.76 -22.12
N ARG A 87 4.85 12.87 -21.66
CA ARG A 87 3.43 12.95 -21.32
C ARG A 87 2.50 12.53 -22.46
N PRO A 88 2.61 13.04 -23.70
CA PRO A 88 1.64 12.71 -24.75
C PRO A 88 1.52 11.20 -25.04
N PRO A 89 2.61 10.44 -25.27
CA PRO A 89 2.50 9.00 -25.48
C PRO A 89 2.03 8.24 -24.24
N VAL A 90 2.44 8.64 -23.03
CA VAL A 90 1.97 8.01 -21.78
C VAL A 90 0.48 8.23 -21.57
N GLU A 91 -0.01 9.45 -21.77
CA GLU A 91 -1.43 9.78 -21.60
C GLU A 91 -2.31 9.01 -22.60
N GLU A 92 -1.86 8.86 -23.86
CA GLU A 92 -2.55 8.07 -24.87
C GLU A 92 -2.55 6.57 -24.55
N GLN A 93 -1.42 6.03 -24.08
CA GLN A 93 -1.34 4.63 -23.65
C GLN A 93 -2.33 4.35 -22.51
N LEU A 94 -2.29 5.16 -21.45
CA LEU A 94 -3.14 4.98 -20.28
C LEU A 94 -4.62 5.16 -20.61
N ARG A 95 -4.97 6.10 -21.50
CA ARG A 95 -6.35 6.29 -21.94
C ARG A 95 -6.88 5.08 -22.71
N ARG A 96 -6.06 4.45 -23.57
CA ARG A 96 -6.46 3.23 -24.28
C ARG A 96 -6.62 2.05 -23.32
N GLU A 97 -5.65 1.85 -22.44
CA GLU A 97 -5.61 0.72 -21.51
C GLU A 97 -6.74 0.80 -20.47
N LEU A 98 -6.88 1.93 -19.78
CA LEU A 98 -7.90 2.14 -18.75
C LEU A 98 -9.28 2.36 -19.37
N GLY A 99 -9.35 2.95 -20.57
CA GLY A 99 -10.59 3.10 -21.32
C GLY A 99 -11.20 1.76 -21.74
N ALA A 100 -10.39 0.75 -22.05
CA ALA A 100 -10.87 -0.62 -22.29
C ALA A 100 -11.53 -1.25 -21.05
N GLN A 101 -11.26 -0.69 -19.86
CA GLN A 101 -11.85 -1.09 -18.58
C GLN A 101 -12.98 -0.14 -18.13
N GLY A 102 -13.41 0.78 -19.00
CA GLY A 102 -14.48 1.74 -18.71
C GLY A 102 -14.06 2.95 -17.86
N VAL A 103 -12.76 3.17 -17.66
CA VAL A 103 -12.24 4.30 -16.86
C VAL A 103 -11.86 5.47 -17.76
N ASP A 104 -12.49 6.64 -17.55
CA ASP A 104 -12.11 7.90 -18.20
C ASP A 104 -10.86 8.50 -17.52
N PHE A 105 -9.68 8.10 -18.00
CA PHE A 105 -8.41 8.56 -17.47
C PHE A 105 -8.08 9.99 -17.91
N ARG A 106 -7.78 10.84 -16.92
CA ARG A 106 -7.24 12.20 -17.13
C ARG A 106 -6.21 12.53 -16.06
N ILE A 107 -5.11 13.15 -16.45
CA ILE A 107 -4.09 13.64 -15.50
C ILE A 107 -4.69 14.81 -14.69
N ARG A 108 -4.66 14.68 -13.36
CA ARG A 108 -5.11 15.71 -12.41
C ARG A 108 -4.01 16.01 -11.39
N PRO A 109 -3.78 17.28 -11.00
CA PRO A 109 -4.44 18.49 -11.51
C PRO A 109 -4.07 18.79 -12.96
N ALA A 110 -4.93 19.53 -13.66
CA ALA A 110 -4.61 20.06 -14.98
C ALA A 110 -3.43 21.05 -14.91
N GLY A 111 -2.71 21.19 -16.02
CA GLY A 111 -1.55 22.07 -16.15
C GLY A 111 -0.35 21.35 -16.75
N ARG A 112 0.67 22.13 -17.15
CA ARG A 112 1.97 21.59 -17.61
C ARG A 112 3.02 21.74 -16.50
N ARG A 113 3.85 20.72 -16.34
CA ARG A 113 4.90 20.63 -15.32
C ARG A 113 6.10 19.93 -15.92
N PRO A 114 7.34 20.22 -15.47
CA PRO A 114 8.52 19.51 -15.97
C PRO A 114 8.45 17.99 -15.77
N GLU A 115 7.87 17.57 -14.64
CA GLU A 115 7.72 16.17 -14.24
C GLU A 115 6.30 15.92 -13.72
N TYR A 116 5.86 14.67 -13.89
CA TYR A 116 4.58 14.15 -13.43
C TYR A 116 4.82 12.86 -12.66
N THR A 117 4.11 12.70 -11.55
CA THR A 117 3.95 11.42 -10.84
C THR A 117 2.46 11.16 -10.77
N VAL A 118 1.98 10.20 -11.56
CA VAL A 118 0.55 9.94 -11.73
C VAL A 118 0.21 8.57 -11.19
N LEU A 119 -0.70 8.51 -10.22
CA LEU A 119 -1.32 7.26 -9.76
C LEU A 119 -2.03 6.61 -10.95
N THR A 120 -1.48 5.50 -11.40
CA THR A 120 -1.87 4.84 -12.65
C THR A 120 -2.72 3.61 -12.37
N TYR A 121 -2.32 2.81 -11.37
CA TYR A 121 -3.05 1.63 -10.95
C TYR A 121 -3.38 1.71 -9.46
N ILE A 122 -4.60 1.32 -9.09
CA ILE A 122 -5.13 1.31 -7.72
C ILE A 122 -5.89 -0.01 -7.58
N GLU A 123 -5.35 -0.93 -6.79
CA GLU A 123 -5.94 -2.25 -6.61
C GLU A 123 -5.94 -2.66 -5.12
N PRO A 124 -7.01 -3.28 -4.59
CA PRO A 124 -8.31 -3.47 -5.23
C PRO A 124 -8.99 -2.13 -5.50
N SER A 125 -9.60 -1.96 -6.67
CA SER A 125 -10.30 -0.71 -6.98
C SER A 125 -11.45 -0.49 -5.98
N SER A 126 -11.39 0.58 -5.17
CA SER A 126 -12.50 0.98 -4.28
C SER A 126 -13.74 1.48 -5.06
N ALA A 127 -13.64 1.60 -6.38
CA ALA A 127 -14.74 1.90 -7.27
C ALA A 127 -15.69 0.69 -7.31
N ARG A 128 -16.69 0.69 -6.41
CA ARG A 128 -17.99 0.13 -6.79
C ARG A 128 -18.46 0.97 -7.98
N ALA A 129 -18.48 0.36 -9.16
CA ALA A 129 -19.22 0.88 -10.31
C ALA A 129 -20.71 1.03 -9.97
#